data_AF-A0A6C0GC24-F1
#
_entry.id   AF-A0A6C0GC24-F1
#
_cell.length_a   1.000
_cell.length_b   1.000
_cell.length_c   1.000
_cell.angle_alpha   90.00
_cell.angle_beta   90.00
_cell.angle_gamma   90.00
#
_symmetry.space_group_name_H-M   'P 1'
#
loop_
_entity.id
_entity.type
_entity.pdbx_description
1 polymer ?
#
loop_
_entity_poly.entity_id
_entity_poly.type
_entity_poly.pdbx_seq_one_letter_code
_entity_poly.pdbx_strand_id
1 'polypeptide(L)'
;MSKSSLTELKNILDQVNDLSIGDDKAKALESFIEQSMEIITNMNSPRDDFFEGRKKLALDDLQNHSSRHLKGYWQEKDKIDKISEFSRARSEASQAINSILSSFKK
;
A
#
# COMPACT_ATOMS: atom_id res chain seq x y z
N MET A 1 17.66 3.97 12.07
CA MET A 1 16.28 4.05 11.58
C MET A 1 15.45 3.07 12.39
N SER A 2 14.72 3.61 13.36
CA SER A 2 14.28 2.89 14.55
C SER A 2 13.08 2.00 14.23
N LYS A 3 12.86 0.97 15.06
CA LYS A 3 11.78 -0.03 14.98
C LYS A 3 10.34 0.53 14.75
N SER A 4 10.15 1.84 14.85
CA SER A 4 8.89 2.56 14.63
C SER A 4 8.35 2.38 13.21
N SER A 5 9.13 2.72 12.18
CA SER A 5 8.67 2.69 10.78
C SER A 5 8.25 1.30 10.29
N LEU A 6 8.96 0.25 10.72
CA LEU A 6 8.59 -1.13 10.40
C LEU A 6 7.29 -1.56 11.10
N THR A 7 7.07 -1.07 12.32
CA THR A 7 5.86 -1.39 13.09
C THR A 7 4.66 -0.61 12.54
N GLU A 8 4.84 0.67 12.22
CA GLU A 8 3.84 1.51 11.56
C GLU A 8 3.41 0.89 10.22
N LEU A 9 4.37 0.50 9.38
CA LEU A 9 4.06 -0.12 8.09
C LEU A 9 3.32 -1.46 8.22
N LYS A 10 3.61 -2.24 9.26
CA LYS A 10 2.83 -3.46 9.59
C LYS A 10 1.41 -3.13 10.02
N ASN A 11 1.23 -2.14 10.90
CA ASN A 11 -0.09 -1.71 11.34
C ASN A 11 -0.93 -1.21 10.15
N ILE A 12 -0.32 -0.44 9.23
CA ILE A 12 -0.98 0.00 8.01
C ILE A 12 -1.39 -1.19 7.15
N LEU A 13 -0.51 -2.19 6.97
CA LEU A 13 -0.85 -3.40 6.23
C LEU A 13 -2.07 -4.12 6.82
N ASP A 14 -2.10 -4.31 8.13
CA ASP A 14 -3.21 -4.97 8.83
C ASP A 14 -4.51 -4.18 8.60
N GLN A 15 -4.46 -2.85 8.74
CA GLN A 15 -5.59 -1.98 8.46
C GLN A 15 -6.07 -2.06 7.01
N VAL A 16 -5.15 -2.04 6.03
CA VAL A 16 -5.47 -2.18 4.60
C VAL A 16 -6.16 -3.51 4.31
N ASN A 17 -5.69 -4.61 4.89
CA ASN A 17 -6.29 -5.94 4.70
C ASN A 17 -7.71 -6.02 5.29
N ASP A 18 -7.96 -5.33 6.39
CA ASP A 18 -9.25 -5.29 7.09
C ASP A 18 -10.25 -4.29 6.49
N LEU A 19 -9.85 -3.45 5.53
CA LEU A 19 -10.76 -2.49 4.92
C LEU A 19 -11.87 -3.20 4.13
N SER A 20 -13.11 -3.02 4.58
CA SER A 20 -14.31 -3.30 3.81
C SER A 20 -14.54 -2.24 2.75
N ILE A 21 -15.37 -2.53 1.75
CA ILE A 21 -15.74 -1.52 0.76
C ILE A 21 -16.68 -0.45 1.32
N GLY A 22 -16.40 0.81 0.96
CA GLY A 22 -17.23 1.99 1.21
C GLY A 22 -16.44 3.27 0.97
N ASP A 23 -17.11 4.40 0.75
CA ASP A 23 -16.45 5.66 0.40
C ASP A 23 -15.48 6.14 1.49
N ASP A 24 -15.87 6.02 2.77
CA ASP A 24 -14.97 6.35 3.89
C ASP A 24 -13.75 5.43 3.95
N LYS A 25 -13.91 4.18 3.50
CA LYS A 25 -12.84 3.18 3.46
C LYS A 25 -11.94 3.37 2.24
N ALA A 26 -12.48 3.84 1.13
CA ALA A 26 -11.70 4.28 -0.03
C ALA A 26 -10.81 5.47 0.33
N LYS A 27 -11.34 6.47 1.05
CA LYS A 27 -10.54 7.58 1.59
C LYS A 27 -9.48 7.11 2.59
N ALA A 28 -9.83 6.18 3.46
CA ALA A 28 -8.86 5.59 4.38
C ALA A 28 -7.73 4.88 3.62
N LEU A 29 -8.06 4.15 2.56
CA LEU A 29 -7.08 3.48 1.71
C LEU A 29 -6.15 4.48 1.00
N GLU A 30 -6.65 5.62 0.51
CA GLU A 30 -5.80 6.71 -0.02
C GLU A 30 -4.78 7.16 1.01
N SER A 31 -5.25 7.48 2.22
CA SER A 31 -4.37 7.95 3.29
C SER A 31 -3.33 6.89 3.69
N PHE A 32 -3.71 5.60 3.70
CA PHE A 32 -2.77 4.52 3.99
C PHE A 32 -1.74 4.32 2.88
N ILE A 33 -2.11 4.51 1.61
CA ILE A 33 -1.17 4.48 0.48
C ILE A 33 -0.14 5.61 0.64
N GLU A 34 -0.59 6.84 0.90
CA GLU A 34 0.28 8.00 1.10
C GLU A 34 1.24 7.81 2.28
N GLN A 35 0.73 7.38 3.43
CA GLN A 35 1.55 7.09 4.61
C GLN A 35 2.55 5.96 4.35
N SER A 36 2.14 4.91 3.63
CA SER A 36 3.04 3.82 3.25
C SER A 36 4.17 4.32 2.37
N MET A 37 3.87 5.16 1.37
CA MET A 37 4.89 5.74 0.50
C MET A 37 5.88 6.61 1.26
N GLU A 38 5.41 7.45 2.18
CA GLU A 38 6.27 8.28 3.03
C GLU A 38 7.21 7.42 3.89
N ILE A 39 6.66 6.40 4.55
CA ILE A 39 7.44 5.47 5.37
C ILE A 39 8.48 4.75 4.50
N ILE A 40 8.05 4.11 3.41
CA ILE A 40 8.92 3.30 2.54
C ILE A 40 10.03 4.17 1.93
N THR A 41 9.74 5.40 1.51
CA THR A 41 10.73 6.34 0.95
C THR A 41 11.87 6.58 1.92
N ASN A 42 11.56 6.69 3.21
CA ASN A 42 12.56 6.93 4.24
C ASN A 42 13.25 5.63 4.69
N MET A 43 12.70 4.45 4.44
CA MET A 43 13.31 3.18 4.87
C MET A 43 14.63 2.90 4.16
N ASN A 44 15.55 2.26 4.91
CA ASN A 44 16.80 1.69 4.42
C ASN A 44 16.95 0.29 5.03
N SER A 45 17.44 -0.68 4.26
CA SER A 45 17.77 -2.02 4.76
C SER A 45 19.28 -2.26 4.71
N PRO A 46 19.94 -2.48 5.87
CA PRO A 46 21.38 -2.73 5.90
C PRO A 46 21.76 -4.19 5.59
N ARG A 47 20.80 -5.06 5.26
CA ARG A 47 20.99 -6.52 5.17
C ARG A 47 20.46 -7.14 3.88
N ASP A 48 20.02 -6.31 2.93
CA ASP A 48 19.37 -6.76 1.72
C ASP A 48 19.84 -5.93 0.52
N ASP A 49 20.73 -6.52 -0.29
CA ASP A 49 21.32 -5.89 -1.46
C ASP A 49 20.28 -5.56 -2.55
N PHE A 50 19.12 -6.21 -2.52
CA PHE A 50 18.02 -5.98 -3.46
C PHE A 50 16.96 -5.02 -2.91
N PHE A 51 17.16 -4.47 -1.71
CA PHE A 51 16.17 -3.65 -1.02
C PHE A 51 15.79 -2.40 -1.82
N GLU A 52 16.77 -1.65 -2.35
CA GLU A 52 16.49 -0.44 -3.10
C GLU A 52 15.70 -0.71 -4.39
N GLY A 53 15.95 -1.86 -5.03
CA GLY A 53 15.16 -2.31 -6.18
C GLY A 53 13.71 -2.60 -5.80
N ARG A 54 13.50 -3.35 -4.71
CA ARG A 54 12.15 -3.62 -4.16
C ARG A 54 11.45 -2.35 -3.72
N LYS A 55 12.16 -1.45 -3.06
CA LYS A 55 11.68 -0.14 -2.61
C LYS A 55 11.16 0.68 -3.79
N LYS A 56 11.93 0.77 -4.87
CA LYS A 56 11.51 1.46 -6.08
C LYS A 56 10.24 0.85 -6.69
N LEU A 57 10.17 -0.48 -6.79
CA LEU A 57 9.00 -1.18 -7.32
C LEU A 57 7.77 -0.98 -6.44
N ALA A 58 7.89 -1.14 -5.11
CA ALA A 58 6.78 -0.95 -4.19
C ALA A 58 6.24 0.49 -4.20
N LEU A 59 7.13 1.48 -4.32
CA LEU A 59 6.72 2.89 -4.45
C LEU A 59 5.97 3.12 -5.78
N ASP A 60 6.43 2.53 -6.88
CA ASP A 60 5.75 2.57 -8.17
C ASP A 60 4.37 1.90 -8.13
N ASP A 61 4.27 0.72 -7.51
CA ASP A 61 3.01 -0.01 -7.32
C ASP A 61 1.99 0.78 -6.48
N LEU A 62 2.45 1.44 -5.41
CA LEU A 62 1.59 2.28 -4.58
C LEU A 62 1.13 3.53 -5.34
N GLN A 63 2.08 4.22 -6.00
CA GLN A 63 1.83 5.49 -6.66
C GLN A 63 1.03 5.36 -7.95
N ASN A 64 1.30 4.34 -8.77
CA ASN A 64 0.78 4.25 -10.13
C ASN A 64 -0.27 3.16 -10.29
N HIS A 65 -0.14 2.02 -9.61
CA HIS A 65 -1.09 0.92 -9.75
C HIS A 65 -2.27 1.09 -8.78
N SER A 66 -1.98 1.10 -7.47
CA SER A 66 -3.00 1.20 -6.43
C SER A 66 -3.81 2.49 -6.55
N SER A 67 -3.12 3.62 -6.76
CA SER A 67 -3.76 4.93 -6.89
C SER A 67 -4.58 5.07 -8.18
N ARG A 68 -4.22 4.38 -9.28
CA ARG A 68 -5.03 4.35 -10.51
C ARG A 68 -6.35 3.65 -10.27
N HIS A 69 -6.34 2.48 -9.63
CA HIS A 69 -7.56 1.74 -9.31
C HIS A 69 -8.44 2.51 -8.33
N LEU A 70 -7.84 3.20 -7.37
CA LEU A 70 -8.59 4.01 -6.42
C LEU A 70 -9.19 5.27 -7.11
N LYS A 71 -8.49 5.88 -8.07
CA LYS A 71 -9.10 6.88 -8.95
C LYS A 71 -10.26 6.30 -9.76
N GLY A 72 -10.13 5.08 -10.27
CA GLY A 72 -11.21 4.34 -10.93
C GLY A 72 -12.45 4.23 -10.06
N TYR A 73 -12.30 3.82 -8.79
CA TYR A 73 -13.39 3.76 -7.82
C TYR A 73 -14.25 5.03 -7.76
N TRP A 74 -13.62 6.21 -7.80
CA TRP A 74 -14.34 7.50 -7.76
C TRP A 74 -14.98 7.89 -9.10
N GLN A 75 -14.47 7.36 -10.21
CA GLN A 75 -14.99 7.61 -11.55
C GLN A 75 -16.18 6.70 -11.89
N GLU A 76 -16.21 5.50 -11.31
CA GLU A 76 -17.26 4.52 -11.56
C GLU A 76 -18.59 4.92 -10.89
N LYS A 77 -19.67 4.68 -11.63
CA LYS A 77 -21.05 4.88 -11.14
C LYS A 77 -21.67 3.58 -10.67
N ASP A 78 -21.29 2.47 -11.31
CA ASP A 78 -21.83 1.17 -11.03
C ASP A 78 -21.17 0.55 -9.80
N LYS A 79 -22.01 0.02 -8.92
CA LYS A 79 -21.58 -0.54 -7.64
C LYS A 79 -20.60 -1.70 -7.81
N ILE A 80 -20.80 -2.52 -8.84
CA ILE A 80 -19.96 -3.69 -9.13
C ILE A 80 -18.55 -3.24 -9.52
N ASP A 81 -18.46 -2.24 -10.39
CA ASP A 81 -17.17 -1.72 -10.85
C ASP A 81 -16.42 -1.01 -9.72
N LYS A 82 -17.13 -0.24 -8.88
CA LYS A 82 -16.58 0.26 -7.61
C LYS A 82 -15.99 -0.87 -6.74
N ILE A 83 -16.70 -1.98 -6.59
CA ILE A 83 -16.19 -3.13 -5.82
C ILE A 83 -14.93 -3.71 -6.43
N SER A 84 -14.91 -3.88 -7.75
CA SER A 84 -13.74 -4.38 -8.46
C SER A 84 -12.53 -3.45 -8.28
N GLU A 85 -12.71 -2.16 -8.52
CA GLU A 85 -11.63 -1.16 -8.45
C GLU A 85 -11.08 -1.00 -7.03
N PHE A 86 -11.95 -0.94 -6.01
CA PHE A 86 -11.52 -0.92 -4.62
C PHE A 86 -10.72 -2.18 -4.24
N SER A 87 -11.21 -3.35 -4.66
CA SER A 87 -10.57 -4.63 -4.32
C SER A 87 -9.18 -4.75 -4.96
N ARG A 88 -9.03 -4.26 -6.21
CA ARG A 88 -7.74 -4.18 -6.91
C ARG A 88 -6.78 -3.24 -6.19
N ALA A 89 -7.21 -2.01 -5.92
CA ALA A 89 -6.39 -1.03 -5.21
C ALA A 89 -5.90 -1.56 -3.85
N ARG A 90 -6.80 -2.19 -3.07
CA ARG A 90 -6.46 -2.79 -1.77
C ARG A 90 -5.46 -3.94 -1.91
N SER A 91 -5.67 -4.83 -2.88
CA SER A 91 -4.79 -5.97 -3.12
C SER A 91 -3.38 -5.54 -3.52
N GLU A 92 -3.28 -4.58 -4.44
CA GLU A 92 -1.99 -4.06 -4.91
C GLU A 92 -1.24 -3.32 -3.80
N ALA A 93 -1.93 -2.49 -3.02
CA ALA A 93 -1.32 -1.81 -1.87
C ALA A 93 -0.79 -2.82 -0.84
N SER A 94 -1.59 -3.84 -0.52
CA SER A 94 -1.18 -4.92 0.40
C SER A 94 0.04 -5.69 -0.11
N GLN A 95 0.10 -5.98 -1.42
CA GLN A 95 1.24 -6.68 -2.04
C GLN A 95 2.51 -5.82 -2.00
N ALA A 96 2.41 -4.54 -2.39
CA ALA A 96 3.53 -3.60 -2.37
C ALA A 96 4.11 -3.45 -0.96
N ILE A 97 3.26 -3.25 0.05
CA ILE A 97 3.68 -3.15 1.45
C ILE A 97 4.33 -4.46 1.93
N ASN A 98 3.71 -5.61 1.64
CA ASN A 98 4.27 -6.92 2.01
C ASN A 98 5.65 -7.18 1.39
N SER A 99 5.86 -6.75 0.14
CA SER A 99 7.15 -6.90 -0.55
C SER A 99 8.28 -6.23 0.23
N ILE A 100 8.02 -5.04 0.80
CA ILE A 100 8.98 -4.31 1.65
C ILE A 100 9.16 -5.02 2.98
N LEU A 101 8.08 -5.37 3.67
CA LEU A 101 8.14 -6.04 4.95
C LEU A 101 8.88 -7.38 4.88
N SER A 102 8.83 -8.08 3.75
CA SER A 102 9.53 -9.35 3.53
C SER A 102 11.04 -9.23 3.63
N SER A 103 11.62 -8.09 3.22
CA SER A 103 13.07 -7.84 3.32
C SER A 103 13.59 -7.70 4.76
N PHE A 104 12.69 -7.54 5.73
CA PHE A 104 13.02 -7.44 7.16
C PHE A 104 12.62 -8.68 7.96
N LYS A 105 12.02 -9.70 7.32
CA LYS A 105 11.77 -11.00 7.94
C LYS A 105 13.12 -11.74 8.03
N LYS A 106 13.45 -12.22 9.23
CA LYS A 106 14.63 -13.06 9.48
C LYS A 106 14.38 -14.49 9.02
#